data_AF-A0A0L0FAI0-F1
#
_entry.id   AF-A0A0L0FAI0-F1
#
_cell.length_a   1.000
_cell.length_b   1.000
_cell.length_c   1.000
_cell.angle_alpha   90.00
_cell.angle_beta   90.00
_cell.angle_gamma   90.00
#
_symmetry.space_group_name_H-M   'P 1'
#
loop_
_entity.id
_entity.type
_entity.pdbx_description
1 polymer ?
#
loop_
_entity_poly.entity_id
_entity_poly.type
_entity_poly.pdbx_seq_one_letter_code
_entity_poly.pdbx_strand_id
1 'polypeptide(L)'
;HFLGHRSEEIEQDLISLRQDVNAVSVELKLNLRVEDDYLHEICRYGGNEMHSIAAVMGGLGSQEAIKLITGQFVPIENTLIYNGLDNKCTVLNC
;
A
#
# COMPACT_ATOMS: atom_id res chain seq x y z
N HIS A 1 -6.74 -8.55 13.81
CA HIS A 1 -5.30 -8.69 14.09
C HIS A 1 -4.56 -8.03 12.95
N PHE A 2 -3.53 -7.22 13.24
CA PHE A 2 -2.65 -6.67 12.20
C PHE A 2 -1.41 -7.54 12.09
N LEU A 3 -1.02 -7.87 10.86
CA LEU A 3 0.14 -8.72 10.60
C LEU A 3 1.42 -8.08 11.15
N GLY A 4 2.23 -8.89 11.83
CA GLY A 4 3.51 -8.49 12.42
C GLY A 4 3.41 -7.49 13.56
N HIS A 5 2.21 -7.28 14.11
CA HIS A 5 2.03 -6.44 15.30
C HIS A 5 2.68 -7.04 16.56
N ARG A 6 2.67 -8.38 16.66
CA ARG A 6 3.31 -9.12 17.76
C ARG A 6 4.52 -9.88 17.22
N SER A 7 5.68 -9.68 17.85
CA SER A 7 6.95 -10.24 17.36
C SER A 7 6.95 -11.77 17.36
N GLU A 8 6.25 -12.38 18.32
CA GLU A 8 6.09 -13.83 18.46
C GLU A 8 5.21 -14.47 17.37
N GLU A 9 4.44 -13.68 16.61
CA GLU A 9 3.50 -14.17 15.59
C GLU A 9 3.98 -13.95 14.16
N ILE A 10 5.13 -13.30 13.95
CA ILE A 10 5.62 -12.90 12.62
C ILE A 10 5.66 -14.09 11.65
N GLU A 11 6.19 -15.24 12.07
CA GLU A 11 6.27 -16.43 11.20
C GLU A 11 4.88 -16.93 10.78
N GLN A 12 3.92 -16.93 11.69
CA GLN A 12 2.54 -17.34 11.39
C GLN A 12 1.85 -16.33 10.48
N ASP A 13 2.08 -15.04 10.72
CA ASP A 13 1.54 -13.93 9.93
C ASP A 13 2.09 -13.97 8.49
N LEU A 14 3.38 -14.29 8.29
CA LEU A 14 3.98 -14.45 6.96
C LEU A 14 3.34 -15.60 6.18
N ILE A 15 3.10 -16.74 6.84
CA ILE A 15 2.42 -17.89 6.22
C ILE A 15 1.01 -17.50 5.78
N SER A 16 0.27 -16.83 6.67
CA SER A 16 -1.11 -16.42 6.42
C SER A 16 -1.19 -15.38 5.30
N LEU A 17 -0.31 -14.37 5.33
CA LEU A 17 -0.20 -13.35 4.29
C LEU A 17 0.11 -13.97 2.91
N ARG A 18 1.00 -14.96 2.83
CA ARG A 18 1.28 -15.65 1.57
C ARG A 18 0.05 -16.39 1.04
N GLN A 19 -0.72 -17.02 1.91
CA GLN A 19 -1.97 -17.69 1.53
C GLN A 19 -2.97 -16.68 0.97
N ASP A 20 -3.12 -15.52 1.63
CA ASP A 20 -4.01 -14.45 1.19
C ASP A 20 -3.58 -13.87 -0.17
N VAL A 21 -2.29 -13.61 -0.38
CA VAL A 21 -1.74 -13.14 -1.67
C VAL A 21 -2.04 -14.13 -2.78
N ASN A 22 -1.85 -15.43 -2.53
CA ASN A 22 -2.15 -16.48 -3.50
C ASN A 22 -3.66 -16.57 -3.79
N ALA A 23 -4.50 -16.44 -2.76
CA ALA A 23 -5.96 -16.44 -2.91
C ALA A 23 -6.42 -15.27 -3.80
N VAL A 24 -5.93 -14.05 -3.54
CA VAL A 24 -6.21 -12.86 -4.37
C VAL A 24 -5.71 -13.05 -5.80
N SER A 25 -4.52 -13.62 -5.99
CA SER A 25 -3.99 -13.91 -7.33
C SER A 25 -4.92 -14.83 -8.12
N VAL A 26 -5.45 -15.89 -7.49
CA VAL A 26 -6.38 -16.83 -8.11
C VAL A 26 -7.74 -16.18 -8.39
N GLU A 27 -8.29 -15.47 -7.41
CA GLU A 27 -9.59 -14.80 -7.52
C GLU A 27 -9.61 -13.79 -8.67
N LEU A 28 -8.57 -12.95 -8.74
CA LEU A 28 -8.43 -11.93 -9.78
C LEU A 28 -7.88 -12.48 -11.10
N LYS A 29 -7.58 -13.79 -11.19
CA LYS A 29 -6.98 -14.45 -12.35
C LYS A 29 -5.69 -13.77 -12.83
N LEU A 30 -4.94 -13.23 -11.89
CA LEU A 30 -3.65 -12.60 -12.14
C LEU A 30 -2.55 -13.65 -11.92
N ASN A 31 -1.49 -13.57 -12.72
CA ASN A 31 -0.27 -14.34 -12.49
C ASN A 31 0.70 -13.47 -11.70
N LEU A 32 0.43 -13.28 -10.40
CA LEU A 32 1.25 -12.45 -9.53
C LEU A 32 2.45 -13.25 -9.05
N ARG A 33 3.65 -12.71 -9.26
CA ARG A 33 4.87 -13.17 -8.60
C ARG A 33 5.31 -12.07 -7.63
N VAL A 34 5.09 -12.31 -6.34
CA VAL A 34 5.49 -11.41 -5.26
C VAL A 34 6.76 -11.97 -4.61
N GLU A 35 7.79 -11.12 -4.48
CA GLU A 35 9.02 -11.48 -3.77
C GLU A 35 8.81 -11.51 -2.26
N ASP A 36 9.50 -12.42 -1.58
CA ASP A 36 9.35 -12.66 -0.14
C ASP A 36 9.67 -11.42 0.70
N ASP A 37 10.60 -10.59 0.24
CA ASP A 37 10.99 -9.33 0.88
C ASP A 37 9.79 -8.39 1.09
N TYR A 38 8.83 -8.36 0.14
CA TYR A 38 7.61 -7.55 0.30
C TYR A 38 6.70 -8.09 1.39
N LEU A 39 6.64 -9.41 1.59
CA LEU A 39 5.83 -10.01 2.65
C LEU A 39 6.45 -9.72 4.02
N HIS A 40 7.77 -9.85 4.12
CA HIS A 40 8.52 -9.46 5.30
C HIS A 40 8.33 -7.98 5.62
N GLU A 41 8.32 -7.11 4.62
CA GLU A 41 8.13 -5.68 4.81
C GLU A 41 6.71 -5.34 5.30
N ILE A 42 5.68 -6.03 4.81
CA ILE A 42 4.30 -5.86 5.29
C ILE A 42 4.18 -6.29 6.77
N CYS A 43 4.78 -7.41 7.16
CA CYS A 43 4.83 -7.81 8.56
C CYS A 43 5.67 -6.84 9.40
N ARG A 44 6.83 -6.37 8.90
CA ARG A 44 7.67 -5.38 9.57
C ARG A 44 6.93 -4.08 9.82
N TYR A 45 6.06 -3.66 8.89
CA TYR A 45 5.21 -2.48 9.03
C TYR A 45 4.27 -2.60 10.23
N GLY A 46 3.79 -3.80 10.57
CA GLY A 46 3.07 -4.05 11.81
C GLY A 46 1.72 -3.33 11.94
N GLY A 47 1.17 -2.83 10.83
CA GLY A 47 -0.03 -1.98 10.80
C GLY A 47 0.18 -0.54 11.29
N ASN A 48 1.41 -0.05 11.38
CA ASN A 48 1.72 1.26 11.97
C ASN A 48 1.52 2.46 11.04
N GLU A 49 0.78 3.49 11.44
CA GLU A 49 0.68 4.72 10.65
C GLU A 49 1.87 5.67 10.90
N MET A 50 2.85 5.67 9.99
CA MET A 50 4.02 6.55 10.09
C MET A 50 3.65 8.01 9.81
N HIS A 51 3.98 8.91 10.74
CA HIS A 51 3.65 10.34 10.63
C HIS A 51 4.14 10.99 9.33
N SER A 52 5.36 10.68 8.88
CA SER A 52 5.92 11.21 7.63
C SER A 52 5.12 10.77 6.41
N ILE A 53 4.71 9.51 6.35
CA ILE A 53 3.88 8.97 5.26
C ILE A 53 2.48 9.60 5.31
N ALA A 54 1.88 9.69 6.50
CA ALA A 54 0.59 10.34 6.68
C ALA A 54 0.61 11.82 6.24
N ALA A 55 1.68 12.56 6.55
CA ALA A 55 1.84 13.95 6.13
C ALA A 55 1.93 14.09 4.60
N VAL A 56 2.70 13.21 3.93
CA VAL A 56 2.78 13.19 2.46
C VAL A 56 1.42 12.87 1.85
N MET A 57 0.76 11.81 2.32
CA MET A 57 -0.57 11.42 1.82
C MET A 57 -1.62 12.51 2.08
N GLY A 58 -1.56 13.17 3.23
CA GLY A 58 -2.44 14.30 3.55
C GLY A 58 -2.24 15.49 2.62
N GLY A 59 -0.99 15.82 2.26
CA GLY A 59 -0.69 16.86 1.29
C GLY A 59 -1.22 16.54 -0.11
N LEU A 60 -0.99 15.31 -0.58
CA LEU A 60 -1.49 14.82 -1.87
C LEU A 60 -3.03 14.84 -1.91
N GLY A 61 -3.68 14.23 -0.92
CA GLY A 61 -5.14 14.15 -0.84
C GLY A 61 -5.80 15.53 -0.72
N SER A 62 -5.22 16.44 0.07
CA SER A 62 -5.74 17.81 0.18
C SER A 62 -5.68 18.55 -1.15
N GLN A 63 -4.57 18.42 -1.89
CA GLN A 63 -4.44 19.07 -3.19
C GLN A 63 -5.44 18.49 -4.20
N GLU A 64 -5.63 17.17 -4.25
CA GLU A 64 -6.64 16.57 -5.12
C GLU A 64 -8.06 17.04 -4.77
N ALA A 65 -8.38 17.20 -3.48
CA ALA A 65 -9.66 17.78 -3.07
C ALA A 65 -9.83 19.22 -3.57
N ILE A 66 -8.79 20.06 -3.47
CA ILE A 66 -8.82 21.45 -3.98
C ILE A 66 -9.08 21.46 -5.49
N LYS A 67 -8.40 20.58 -6.25
CA LYS A 67 -8.60 20.48 -7.71
C LYS A 67 -10.06 20.17 -8.05
N LEU A 68 -10.64 19.19 -7.37
CA LEU A 68 -12.04 18.78 -7.57
C LEU A 68 -13.02 19.89 -7.20
N ILE A 69 -12.82 20.56 -6.06
CA ILE A 69 -13.73 21.60 -5.56
C ILE A 69 -13.70 22.84 -6.47
N THR A 70 -12.52 23.26 -6.91
CA THR A 70 -12.35 24.50 -7.66
C THR A 70 -12.58 24.33 -9.16
N GLY A 71 -12.52 23.10 -9.67
CA GLY A 71 -12.48 22.83 -11.10
C GLY A 71 -11.22 23.39 -11.78
N GLN A 72 -10.17 23.67 -10.99
CA GLN A 72 -8.89 24.16 -11.49
C GLN A 72 -7.86 23.03 -11.47
N PHE A 73 -6.99 23.00 -12.47
CA PHE A 73 -6.02 21.93 -12.73
C PHE A 73 -6.66 20.57 -13.07
N VAL A 74 -5.81 19.58 -13.35
CA VAL A 74 -6.22 18.22 -13.74
C VAL A 74 -6.04 17.29 -12.53
N PRO A 75 -7.12 16.62 -12.04
CA PRO A 75 -7.02 15.58 -11.03
C PRO A 75 -6.17 14.40 -11.51
N ILE A 76 -5.54 13.71 -10.57
CA ILE A 76 -4.87 12.44 -10.87
C ILE A 76 -5.94 11.44 -11.34
N GLU A 77 -5.63 10.76 -12.45
CA GLU A 77 -6.49 9.72 -12.97
C GLU A 77 -6.29 8.44 -12.16
N ASN A 78 -7.38 7.93 -11.59
CA ASN A 78 -7.43 6.64 -10.92
C ASN A 78 -6.57 6.54 -9.65
N THR A 79 -5.58 5.64 -9.59
CA THR A 79 -4.91 5.24 -8.34
C THR A 79 -3.46 5.70 -8.31
N LEU A 80 -3.09 6.46 -7.28
CA LEU A 80 -1.71 6.85 -6.98
C LEU A 80 -1.13 5.95 -5.89
N ILE A 81 0.06 5.40 -6.14
CA ILE A 81 0.84 4.62 -5.18
C ILE A 81 2.11 5.41 -4.83
N TYR A 82 2.33 5.63 -3.54
CA TYR A 82 3.55 6.22 -3.00
C TYR A 82 4.32 5.18 -2.18
N ASN A 83 5.56 4.90 -2.59
CA ASN A 83 6.50 4.08 -1.83
C ASN A 83 7.49 5.00 -1.08
N GLY A 84 7.35 5.08 0.24
CA GLY A 84 8.22 5.87 1.10
C GLY A 84 9.63 5.31 1.30
N LEU A 85 9.88 4.03 1.02
CA LEU A 85 11.21 3.43 1.11
C LEU A 85 12.12 3.95 -0.01
N ASP A 86 11.59 3.96 -1.24
CA ASP A 86 12.31 4.43 -2.43
C ASP A 86 12.02 5.90 -2.78
N ASN A 87 11.15 6.57 -2.01
CA ASN A 87 10.63 7.91 -2.31
C ASN A 87 10.05 8.02 -3.73
N LYS A 88 9.35 6.98 -4.18
CA LYS A 88 8.82 6.89 -5.54
C LYS A 88 7.30 7.00 -5.54
N CYS A 89 6.80 7.75 -6.51
CA CYS A 89 5.36 7.89 -6.76
C CYS A 89 5.04 7.34 -8.16
N THR A 90 3.94 6.61 -8.30
CA THR A 90 3.48 6.06 -9.59
C THR A 90 1.97 6.08 -9.65
N VAL A 91 1.42 6.45 -10.81
CA VAL A 91 -0.02 6.44 -11.08
C VAL A 91 -0.34 5.21 -11.92
N LEU A 92 -1.35 4.46 -11.50
CA LEU A 92 -1.86 3.30 -12.21
C LEU A 92 -3.12 3.69 -12.98
N ASN A 93 -3.00 3.71 -14.30
CA ASN A 93 -4.12 3.87 -15.22
C ASN A 93 -4.58 2.45 -15.59
N CYS A 94 -5.73 2.02 -15.05
CA CYS A 94 -6.33 0.72 -15.34
C CYS A 94 -7.44 0.84 -16.38
#